data_AF-A0A534C6T8-F1
#
_entry.id   AF-A0A534C6T8-F1
#
_cell.length_a   1.000
_cell.length_b   1.000
_cell.length_c   1.000
_cell.angle_alpha   90.00
_cell.angle_beta   90.00
_cell.angle_gamma   90.00
#
_symmetry.space_group_name_H-M   'P 1'
#
loop_
_entity.id
_entity.type
_entity.pdbx_description
1 polymer ?
#
loop_
_entity_poly.entity_id
_entity_poly.type
_entity_poly.pdbx_seq_one_letter_code
_entity_poly.pdbx_strand_id
1 'polypeptide(L)'
;KAQQLAQAAGQRPDVAAVTVIPADKGLEDFRTYSGFGEALEALKENPLPHVLHVFPKATDSSAAALESLRRYFSAWPEVDLVQADSEWVMRFNAILEVLRRLLLIAAALLGLGVLAVIGNTIRLEIQGRRAEIEVTKLVGGSNSFVRRPFLYTGVLYGVGGALLAWAIVVIAVAVLGDSVATLARLYGSRYVLQGPSRDDIGILLGAGAVLGWLGAWISAARHLRSIEPRA
;
A
#
# COMPACT_ATOMS: atom_id res chain seq x y z
N LYS A 1 -30.48 -25.05 -9.36
CA LYS A 1 -30.78 -23.61 -9.34
C LYS A 1 -29.65 -22.78 -8.70
N ALA A 2 -29.20 -23.10 -7.48
CA ALA A 2 -28.12 -22.35 -6.80
C ALA A 2 -26.81 -22.22 -7.60
N GLN A 3 -26.36 -23.29 -8.26
CA GLN A 3 -25.16 -23.24 -9.13
C GLN A 3 -25.32 -22.33 -10.35
N GLN A 4 -26.53 -22.23 -10.92
CA GLN A 4 -26.81 -21.34 -12.07
C GLN A 4 -26.77 -19.87 -11.63
N LEU A 5 -27.35 -19.57 -10.45
CA LEU A 5 -27.27 -18.23 -9.84
C LEU A 5 -25.83 -17.85 -9.50
N ALA A 6 -25.01 -18.81 -9.04
CA ALA A 6 -23.60 -18.58 -8.77
C ALA A 6 -22.80 -18.25 -10.05
N GLN A 7 -23.06 -18.96 -11.15
CA GLN A 7 -22.45 -18.65 -12.44
C GLN A 7 -22.88 -17.26 -12.94
N ALA A 8 -24.16 -16.92 -12.84
CA ALA A 8 -24.65 -15.59 -13.22
C ALA A 8 -24.02 -14.47 -12.37
N ALA A 9 -23.87 -14.70 -11.06
CA ALA A 9 -23.19 -13.77 -10.16
C ALA A 9 -21.70 -13.61 -10.50
N GLY A 10 -21.03 -14.70 -10.89
CA GLY A 10 -19.61 -14.70 -11.28
C GLY A 10 -19.31 -14.05 -12.63
N GLN A 11 -20.31 -13.81 -13.49
CA GLN A 11 -20.13 -13.11 -14.77
C GLN A 11 -20.03 -11.58 -14.62
N ARG A 12 -20.31 -11.05 -13.42
CA ARG A 12 -20.21 -9.61 -13.17
C ARG A 12 -18.76 -9.13 -13.10
N PRO A 13 -18.46 -7.95 -13.66
CA PRO A 13 -17.09 -7.44 -13.70
C PRO A 13 -16.53 -7.03 -12.34
N ASP A 14 -17.37 -6.75 -11.34
CA ASP A 14 -17.02 -6.34 -9.97
C ASP A 14 -16.93 -7.51 -8.98
N VAL A 15 -17.20 -8.74 -9.42
CA VAL A 15 -17.10 -9.97 -8.63
C VAL A 15 -15.79 -10.70 -8.95
N ALA A 16 -15.05 -11.08 -7.92
CA ALA A 16 -13.80 -11.84 -8.04
C ALA A 16 -14.04 -13.36 -7.98
N ALA A 17 -14.90 -13.80 -7.06
CA ALA A 17 -15.22 -15.20 -6.88
C ALA A 17 -16.62 -15.37 -6.28
N VAL A 18 -17.26 -16.50 -6.58
CA VAL A 18 -18.52 -16.90 -5.95
C VAL A 18 -18.39 -18.33 -5.46
N THR A 19 -18.68 -18.55 -4.19
CA THR A 19 -18.68 -19.87 -3.56
C THR A 19 -20.11 -20.23 -3.17
N VAL A 20 -20.58 -21.38 -3.65
CA VAL A 20 -21.87 -21.94 -3.22
C VAL A 20 -21.66 -22.78 -1.99
N ILE A 21 -22.42 -22.51 -0.94
CA ILE A 21 -22.52 -23.34 0.25
C ILE A 21 -23.85 -24.08 0.15
N PRO A 22 -23.85 -25.40 -0.14
CA PRO A 22 -25.06 -26.21 -0.13
C PRO A 22 -25.72 -26.18 1.25
N ALA A 23 -27.05 -26.32 1.28
CA ALA A 23 -27.82 -26.32 2.52
C ALA A 23 -27.34 -27.41 3.49
N ASP A 24 -27.00 -28.59 2.96
CA ASP A 24 -26.55 -29.74 3.77
C ASP A 24 -25.19 -29.47 4.42
N LYS A 25 -24.28 -28.83 3.68
CA LYS A 25 -22.99 -28.42 4.22
C LYS A 25 -23.15 -27.32 5.28
N GLY A 26 -24.03 -26.35 5.03
CA GLY A 26 -24.36 -25.32 6.01
C GLY A 26 -24.94 -25.90 7.30
N LEU A 27 -25.73 -26.98 7.20
CA LEU A 27 -26.27 -27.68 8.35
C LEU A 27 -25.18 -28.39 9.16
N GLU A 28 -24.23 -29.03 8.47
CA GLU A 28 -23.08 -29.70 9.09
C GLU A 28 -22.16 -28.69 9.82
N ASP A 29 -21.83 -27.58 9.16
CA ASP A 29 -21.06 -26.48 9.75
C ASP A 29 -21.80 -25.91 10.99
N PHE A 30 -23.11 -25.68 10.87
CA PHE A 30 -23.93 -25.18 11.99
C PHE A 30 -23.95 -26.16 13.17
N ARG A 31 -24.08 -27.47 12.93
CA ARG A 31 -24.05 -28.49 13.99
C ARG A 31 -22.73 -28.46 14.76
N THR A 32 -21.62 -28.24 14.06
CA THR A 32 -20.28 -28.24 14.65
C THR A 32 -19.99 -26.97 15.46
N TYR A 33 -20.43 -25.80 14.98
CA TYR A 33 -20.05 -24.51 15.58
C TYR A 33 -21.12 -23.89 16.49
N SER A 34 -22.39 -24.28 16.38
CA SER A 34 -23.49 -23.62 17.12
C SER A 34 -23.76 -24.21 18.50
N GLY A 35 -23.29 -25.44 18.77
CA GLY A 35 -23.62 -26.17 20.00
C GLY A 35 -25.05 -26.71 20.06
N PHE A 36 -25.87 -26.52 19.01
CA PHE A 36 -27.27 -27.01 18.94
C PHE A 36 -27.43 -28.33 18.18
N GLY A 37 -26.36 -29.13 18.07
CA GLY A 37 -26.36 -30.39 17.30
C GLY A 37 -27.51 -31.33 17.67
N GLU A 38 -27.76 -31.55 18.97
CA GLU A 38 -28.83 -32.43 19.46
C GLU A 38 -30.24 -31.88 19.19
N ALA A 39 -30.42 -30.56 19.22
CA ALA A 39 -31.71 -29.93 18.92
C ALA A 39 -32.06 -30.02 17.42
N LEU A 40 -31.04 -30.11 16.55
CA LEU A 40 -31.20 -30.27 15.11
C LEU A 40 -31.65 -31.69 14.71
N GLU A 41 -31.43 -32.71 15.55
CA GLU A 41 -31.91 -34.07 15.30
C GLU A 41 -33.44 -34.20 15.42
N ALA A 42 -34.09 -33.24 16.08
CA ALA A 42 -35.55 -33.18 16.18
C ALA A 42 -36.20 -32.64 14.89
N LEU A 43 -35.43 -32.07 13.96
CA LEU A 43 -35.94 -31.62 12.67
C LEU A 43 -35.96 -32.77 11.67
N LYS A 44 -37.12 -32.95 11.01
CA LYS A 44 -37.32 -33.98 9.99
C LYS A 44 -36.67 -33.63 8.64
N GLU A 45 -36.48 -32.34 8.36
CA GLU A 45 -35.95 -31.84 7.10
C GLU A 45 -34.99 -30.66 7.33
N ASN A 46 -34.07 -30.43 6.38
CA ASN A 46 -33.09 -29.35 6.45
C ASN A 46 -33.76 -27.98 6.22
N PRO A 47 -33.81 -27.09 7.23
CA PRO A 47 -34.48 -25.80 7.09
C PRO A 47 -33.60 -24.74 6.43
N LEU A 48 -32.32 -25.03 6.19
CA LEU A 48 -31.36 -24.02 5.73
C LEU A 48 -31.44 -23.81 4.21
N PRO A 49 -31.42 -22.56 3.74
CA PRO A 49 -31.31 -22.28 2.31
C PRO A 49 -29.88 -22.51 1.82
N HIS A 50 -29.73 -22.63 0.49
CA HIS A 50 -28.41 -22.52 -0.14
C HIS A 50 -27.87 -21.10 -0.01
N VAL A 51 -26.61 -20.95 0.39
CA VAL A 51 -25.96 -19.64 0.55
C VAL A 51 -24.94 -19.41 -0.56
N LEU A 52 -24.94 -18.20 -1.13
CA LEU A 52 -23.91 -17.76 -2.07
C LEU A 52 -22.99 -16.75 -1.40
N HIS A 53 -21.72 -17.10 -1.21
CA HIS A 53 -20.69 -16.15 -0.80
C HIS A 53 -20.09 -15.50 -2.03
N VAL A 54 -20.34 -14.19 -2.19
CA VAL A 54 -19.82 -13.38 -3.29
C VAL A 54 -18.66 -12.53 -2.79
N PHE A 55 -17.48 -12.74 -3.37
CA PHE A 55 -16.29 -11.97 -3.06
C PHE A 55 -16.14 -10.84 -4.08
N PRO A 56 -16.21 -9.57 -3.68
CA PRO A 56 -15.93 -8.44 -4.57
C PRO A 56 -14.45 -8.43 -4.98
N LYS A 57 -14.15 -7.78 -6.10
CA LYS A 57 -12.75 -7.51 -6.46
C LYS A 57 -12.10 -6.57 -5.46
N ALA A 58 -10.79 -6.77 -5.22
CA ALA A 58 -10.00 -5.98 -4.27
C ALA A 58 -10.01 -4.47 -4.57
N THR A 59 -10.22 -4.09 -5.84
CA THR A 59 -10.36 -2.70 -6.29
C THR A 59 -11.71 -2.07 -5.93
N ASP A 60 -12.73 -2.90 -5.70
CA ASP A 60 -14.12 -2.51 -5.48
C ASP A 60 -14.63 -2.87 -4.07
N SER A 61 -13.72 -3.01 -3.10
CA SER A 61 -14.05 -3.29 -1.69
C SER A 61 -14.51 -2.06 -0.90
N SER A 62 -14.81 -0.94 -1.59
CA SER A 62 -15.30 0.28 -0.93
C SER A 62 -16.72 0.06 -0.39
N ALA A 63 -17.09 0.81 0.66
CA ALA A 63 -18.44 0.73 1.22
C ALA A 63 -19.54 1.00 0.18
N ALA A 64 -19.31 1.96 -0.73
CA ALA A 64 -20.24 2.30 -1.80
C ALA A 64 -20.40 1.17 -2.83
N ALA A 65 -19.30 0.49 -3.18
CA ALA A 65 -19.31 -0.65 -4.09
C ALA A 65 -19.94 -1.90 -3.44
N LEU A 66 -19.72 -2.12 -2.15
CA LEU A 66 -20.39 -3.19 -1.41
C LEU A 66 -21.91 -2.95 -1.31
N GLU A 67 -22.32 -1.69 -1.13
CA GLU A 67 -23.73 -1.29 -1.10
C GLU A 67 -24.41 -1.39 -2.47
N SER A 68 -23.67 -1.15 -3.56
CA SER A 68 -24.20 -1.34 -4.92
C SER A 68 -24.39 -2.82 -5.26
N LEU A 69 -23.44 -3.67 -4.87
CA LEU A 69 -23.54 -5.13 -4.97
C LEU A 69 -24.73 -5.67 -4.16
N ARG A 70 -24.87 -5.20 -2.90
CA ARG A 70 -26.02 -5.55 -2.04
C ARG A 70 -27.34 -5.25 -2.74
N ARG A 71 -27.53 -4.01 -3.21
CA ARG A 71 -28.76 -3.60 -3.91
C ARG A 71 -29.05 -4.43 -5.16
N TYR A 72 -28.00 -4.78 -5.92
CA TYR A 72 -28.17 -5.59 -7.12
C TYR A 72 -28.65 -7.01 -6.82
N PHE A 73 -28.01 -7.71 -5.87
CA PHE A 73 -28.41 -9.07 -5.52
C PHE A 73 -29.73 -9.13 -4.77
N SER A 74 -30.08 -8.09 -4.00
CA SER A 74 -31.40 -7.99 -3.34
C SER A 74 -32.55 -7.83 -4.33
N ALA A 75 -32.29 -7.49 -5.59
CA ALA A 75 -33.31 -7.38 -6.62
C ALA A 75 -33.65 -8.73 -7.30
N TRP A 76 -32.92 -9.81 -6.97
CA TRP A 76 -33.17 -11.13 -7.55
C TRP A 76 -34.36 -11.81 -6.86
N PRO A 77 -35.34 -12.35 -7.60
CA PRO A 77 -36.53 -12.96 -7.02
C PRO A 77 -36.23 -14.25 -6.26
N GLU A 78 -35.09 -14.90 -6.51
CA GLU A 78 -34.61 -16.07 -5.77
C GLU A 78 -33.82 -15.76 -4.49
N VAL A 79 -33.61 -14.49 -4.16
CA VAL A 79 -32.76 -14.07 -3.03
C VAL A 79 -33.62 -13.48 -1.92
N ASP A 80 -33.74 -14.21 -0.82
CA ASP A 80 -34.51 -13.76 0.36
C ASP A 80 -33.75 -12.72 1.20
N LEU A 81 -32.43 -12.89 1.36
CA LEU A 81 -31.60 -12.03 2.19
C LEU A 81 -30.20 -11.86 1.59
N VAL A 82 -29.74 -10.60 1.52
CA VAL A 82 -28.34 -10.26 1.22
C VAL A 82 -27.72 -9.62 2.44
N GLN A 83 -26.85 -10.36 3.11
CA GLN A 83 -26.08 -9.86 4.23
C GLN A 83 -24.72 -9.36 3.73
N ALA A 84 -24.54 -8.05 3.73
CA ALA A 84 -23.24 -7.42 3.60
C ALA A 84 -22.91 -6.79 4.96
N ASP A 85 -21.92 -7.32 5.67
CA ASP A 85 -21.42 -6.72 6.92
C ASP A 85 -20.59 -5.46 6.61
N SER A 86 -21.25 -4.50 5.96
CA SER A 86 -20.66 -3.24 5.52
C SER A 86 -20.18 -2.40 6.70
N GLU A 87 -20.77 -2.55 7.89
CA GLU A 87 -20.38 -1.78 9.07
C GLU A 87 -18.97 -2.13 9.56
N TRP A 88 -18.62 -3.41 9.65
CA TRP A 88 -17.26 -3.82 10.01
C TRP A 88 -16.25 -3.39 8.93
N VAL A 89 -16.59 -3.59 7.65
CA VAL A 89 -15.75 -3.15 6.52
C VAL A 89 -15.54 -1.63 6.52
N MET A 90 -16.57 -0.84 6.83
CA MET A 90 -16.47 0.62 6.96
C MET A 90 -15.57 1.02 8.12
N ARG A 91 -15.75 0.41 9.30
CA ARG A 91 -14.91 0.68 10.48
C ARG A 91 -13.45 0.35 10.21
N PHE A 92 -13.17 -0.80 9.59
CA PHE A 92 -11.81 -1.20 9.23
C PHE A 92 -11.18 -0.25 8.20
N ASN A 93 -11.91 0.10 7.14
CA ASN A 93 -11.44 1.09 6.17
C ASN A 93 -11.17 2.46 6.80
N ALA A 94 -11.99 2.91 7.76
CA ALA A 94 -11.76 4.15 8.48
C ALA A 94 -10.44 4.10 9.30
N ILE A 95 -10.15 2.97 9.94
CA ILE A 95 -8.87 2.75 10.63
C ILE A 95 -7.69 2.79 9.64
N LEU A 96 -7.82 2.12 8.50
CA LEU A 96 -6.79 2.13 7.45
C LEU A 96 -6.55 3.54 6.91
N GLU A 97 -7.58 4.35 6.74
CA GLU A 97 -7.46 5.74 6.28
C GLU A 97 -6.74 6.62 7.30
N VAL A 98 -7.03 6.47 8.60
CA VAL A 98 -6.29 7.15 9.66
C VAL A 98 -4.81 6.74 9.63
N LEU A 99 -4.53 5.44 9.52
CA LEU A 99 -3.16 4.92 9.45
C LEU A 99 -2.44 5.45 8.21
N ARG A 100 -3.09 5.48 7.05
CA ARG A 100 -2.54 6.04 5.81
C ARG A 100 -2.16 7.51 5.97
N ARG A 101 -3.02 8.32 6.60
CA ARG A 101 -2.72 9.73 6.90
C ARG A 101 -1.53 9.89 7.84
N LEU A 102 -1.45 9.08 8.90
CA LEU A 102 -0.32 9.09 9.81
C LEU A 102 0.99 8.74 9.10
N LEU A 103 0.98 7.71 8.24
CA LEU A 103 2.13 7.32 7.44
C LEU A 103 2.56 8.42 6.46
N LEU A 104 1.60 9.12 5.83
CA LEU A 104 1.91 10.26 4.95
C LEU A 104 2.56 11.41 5.71
N ILE A 105 2.05 11.75 6.90
CA ILE A 105 2.64 12.78 7.77
C ILE A 105 4.06 12.38 8.18
N ALA A 106 4.25 11.13 8.63
CA ALA A 106 5.57 10.61 8.99
C ALA A 106 6.54 10.63 7.80
N ALA A 107 6.09 10.21 6.61
CA ALA A 107 6.88 10.25 5.40
C ALA A 107 7.29 11.69 5.02
N ALA A 108 6.39 12.66 5.16
CA ALA A 108 6.70 14.07 4.93
C ALA A 108 7.74 14.60 5.92
N LEU A 109 7.61 14.29 7.21
CA LEU A 109 8.57 14.69 8.24
C LEU A 109 9.95 14.08 8.01
N LEU A 110 10.01 12.78 7.71
CA LEU A 110 11.25 12.10 7.37
C LEU A 110 11.85 12.66 6.08
N GLY A 111 11.02 12.98 5.09
CA GLY A 111 11.44 13.66 3.86
C GLY A 111 12.10 15.01 4.15
N LEU A 112 11.53 15.83 5.03
CA LEU A 112 12.15 17.07 5.49
C LEU A 112 13.50 16.81 6.19
N GLY A 113 13.58 15.75 7.00
CA GLY A 113 14.83 15.30 7.61
C GLY A 113 15.90 14.96 6.58
N VAL A 114 15.54 14.22 5.53
CA VAL A 114 16.44 13.90 4.40
C VAL A 114 16.93 15.18 3.71
N LEU A 115 16.03 16.13 3.45
CA LEU A 115 16.41 17.43 2.87
C LEU A 115 17.40 18.19 3.77
N ALA A 116 17.20 18.17 5.08
CA ALA A 116 18.08 18.80 6.04
C ALA A 116 19.47 18.13 6.07
N VAL A 117 19.52 16.80 6.11
CA VAL A 117 20.77 16.02 6.12
C VAL A 117 21.55 16.24 4.83
N ILE A 118 20.94 16.02 3.66
CA ILE A 118 21.58 16.24 2.35
C ILE A 118 22.01 17.70 2.21
N GLY A 119 21.16 18.63 2.65
CA GLY A 119 21.46 20.05 2.61
C GLY A 119 22.69 20.40 3.43
N ASN A 120 22.84 19.82 4.63
CA ASN A 120 24.01 20.02 5.47
C ASN A 120 25.27 19.38 4.87
N THR A 121 25.16 18.17 4.33
CA THR A 121 26.28 17.49 3.65
C THR A 121 26.81 18.33 2.50
N ILE A 122 25.92 18.85 1.65
CA ILE A 122 26.33 19.70 0.52
C ILE A 122 26.89 21.04 0.98
N ARG A 123 26.38 21.61 2.08
CA ARG A 123 26.97 22.80 2.68
C ARG A 123 28.43 22.57 3.07
N LEU A 124 28.72 21.45 3.72
CA LEU A 124 30.08 21.07 4.12
C LEU A 124 30.96 20.83 2.88
N GLU A 125 30.43 20.17 1.85
CA GLU A 125 31.16 19.91 0.60
C GLU A 125 31.54 21.22 -0.13
N ILE A 126 30.60 22.17 -0.22
CA ILE A 126 30.84 23.50 -0.80
C ILE A 126 31.90 24.27 -0.01
N GLN A 127 31.87 24.19 1.32
CA GLN A 127 32.86 24.84 2.18
C GLN A 127 34.26 24.25 1.99
N GLY A 128 34.37 22.91 1.88
CA GLY A 128 35.63 22.23 1.61
C GLY A 128 36.24 22.59 0.25
N ARG A 129 35.41 22.91 -0.76
CA ARG A 129 35.84 23.32 -2.10
C ARG A 129 35.76 24.82 -2.36
N ARG A 130 35.67 25.65 -1.32
CA ARG A 130 35.40 27.09 -1.46
C ARG A 130 36.41 27.81 -2.35
N ALA A 131 37.70 27.55 -2.18
CA ALA A 131 38.75 28.21 -2.96
C ALA A 131 38.67 27.86 -4.46
N GLU A 132 38.41 26.60 -4.79
CA GLU A 132 38.21 26.13 -6.18
C GLU A 132 36.98 26.80 -6.82
N ILE A 133 35.89 26.91 -6.06
CA ILE A 133 34.66 27.58 -6.50
C ILE A 133 34.91 29.07 -6.76
N GLU A 134 35.67 29.74 -5.89
CA GLU A 134 36.00 31.16 -6.03
C GLU A 134 36.85 31.42 -7.29
N VAL A 135 37.90 30.63 -7.51
CA VAL A 135 38.71 30.71 -8.74
C VAL A 135 37.84 30.46 -9.98
N THR A 136 36.98 29.44 -9.95
CA THR A 136 36.09 29.11 -11.08
C THR A 136 35.15 30.27 -11.40
N LYS A 137 34.62 30.97 -10.38
CA LYS A 137 33.77 32.14 -10.58
C LYS A 137 34.54 33.35 -11.10
N LEU A 138 35.77 33.57 -10.66
CA LEU A 138 36.63 34.67 -11.13
C LEU A 138 36.97 34.54 -12.62
N VAL A 139 37.12 33.32 -13.13
CA VAL A 139 37.38 33.04 -14.55
C VAL A 139 36.07 33.02 -15.38
N GLY A 140 34.93 33.40 -14.79
CA GLY A 140 33.64 33.54 -15.49
C GLY A 140 32.71 32.33 -15.42
N GLY A 141 32.97 31.38 -14.53
CA GLY A 141 32.11 30.21 -14.33
C GLY A 141 30.73 30.57 -13.79
N SER A 142 29.68 30.12 -14.49
CA SER A 142 28.29 30.37 -14.07
C SER A 142 27.93 29.61 -12.77
N ASN A 143 27.04 30.19 -11.95
CA ASN A 143 26.51 29.53 -10.74
C ASN A 143 25.88 28.15 -11.04
N SER A 144 25.29 27.99 -12.23
CA SER A 144 24.72 26.71 -12.68
C SER A 144 25.78 25.66 -12.99
N PHE A 145 26.92 26.06 -13.55
CA PHE A 145 28.05 25.14 -13.80
C PHE A 145 28.62 24.61 -12.48
N VAL A 146 28.87 25.50 -11.52
CA VAL A 146 29.39 25.12 -10.19
C VAL A 146 28.41 24.24 -9.42
N ARG A 147 27.09 24.42 -9.60
CA ARG A 147 26.08 23.67 -8.85
C ARG A 147 25.87 22.22 -9.33
N ARG A 148 26.09 21.93 -10.61
CA ARG A 148 25.76 20.62 -11.22
C ARG A 148 26.37 19.41 -10.49
N PRO A 149 27.66 19.39 -10.13
CA PRO A 149 28.26 18.26 -9.41
C PRO A 149 27.51 17.92 -8.12
N PHE A 150 27.15 18.94 -7.33
CA PHE A 150 26.42 18.77 -6.06
C PHE A 150 24.98 18.25 -6.26
N LEU A 151 24.35 18.55 -7.40
CA LEU A 151 23.03 17.98 -7.71
C LEU A 151 23.12 16.49 -8.04
N TYR A 152 24.18 16.07 -8.75
CA TYR A 152 24.42 14.65 -9.02
C TYR A 152 24.71 13.86 -7.74
N THR A 153 25.52 14.41 -6.83
CA THR A 153 25.76 13.77 -5.53
C THR A 153 24.47 13.68 -4.71
N GLY A 154 23.64 14.73 -4.71
CA GLY A 154 22.32 14.72 -4.09
C GLY A 154 21.40 13.61 -4.61
N VAL A 155 21.29 13.47 -5.94
CA VAL A 155 20.53 12.38 -6.57
C VAL A 155 21.08 11.02 -6.20
N LEU A 156 22.41 10.84 -6.23
CA LEU A 156 23.05 9.58 -5.86
C LEU A 156 22.78 9.20 -4.39
N TYR A 157 22.82 10.15 -3.47
CA TYR A 157 22.44 9.90 -2.08
C TYR A 157 20.97 9.50 -1.95
N GLY A 158 20.06 10.18 -2.67
CA GLY A 158 18.64 9.86 -2.67
C GLY A 158 18.33 8.47 -3.25
N VAL A 159 18.92 8.14 -4.40
CA VAL A 159 18.78 6.83 -5.05
C VAL A 159 19.43 5.72 -4.22
N GLY A 160 20.62 5.95 -3.67
CA GLY A 160 21.30 4.98 -2.81
C GLY A 160 20.50 4.68 -1.55
N GLY A 161 19.92 5.71 -0.91
CA GLY A 161 19.00 5.54 0.22
C GLY A 161 17.74 4.76 -0.15
N ALA A 162 17.15 5.04 -1.32
CA ALA A 162 15.99 4.31 -1.83
C ALA A 162 16.30 2.84 -2.13
N LEU A 163 17.47 2.53 -2.71
CA LEU A 163 17.93 1.15 -2.94
C LEU A 163 18.16 0.41 -1.61
N LEU A 164 18.75 1.08 -0.62
CA LEU A 164 18.93 0.51 0.70
C LEU A 164 17.58 0.21 1.38
N ALA A 165 16.65 1.15 1.32
CA ALA A 165 15.30 0.97 1.85
C ALA A 165 14.58 -0.20 1.17
N TRP A 166 14.68 -0.30 -0.16
CA TRP A 166 14.15 -1.43 -0.92
C TRP A 166 14.75 -2.75 -0.46
N ALA A 167 16.08 -2.84 -0.33
CA ALA A 167 16.75 -4.05 0.13
C ALA A 167 16.29 -4.46 1.53
N ILE A 168 16.14 -3.50 2.46
CA ILE A 168 15.61 -3.76 3.80
C ILE A 168 14.19 -4.32 3.74
N VAL A 169 13.32 -3.75 2.91
CA VAL A 169 11.94 -4.23 2.74
C VAL A 169 11.91 -5.65 2.17
N VAL A 170 12.71 -5.93 1.14
CA VAL A 170 12.80 -7.27 0.54
C VAL A 170 13.28 -8.30 1.56
N ILE A 171 14.31 -7.97 2.34
CA ILE A 171 14.82 -8.85 3.41
C ILE A 171 13.73 -9.06 4.48
N ALA A 172 13.06 -8.00 4.91
CA ALA A 172 11.99 -8.11 5.89
C ALA A 172 10.86 -9.02 5.40
N VAL A 173 10.43 -8.87 4.14
CA VAL A 173 9.40 -9.74 3.54
C VAL A 173 9.88 -11.20 3.45
N ALA A 174 11.14 -11.42 3.07
CA ALA A 174 11.71 -12.78 3.00
C ALA A 174 11.75 -13.46 4.38
N VAL A 175 12.14 -12.73 5.43
CA VAL A 175 12.23 -13.27 6.79
C VAL A 175 10.85 -13.46 7.43
N LEU A 176 9.93 -12.52 7.22
CA LEU A 176 8.60 -12.59 7.84
C LEU A 176 7.61 -13.43 7.03
N GLY A 177 7.84 -13.64 5.73
CA GLY A 177 6.89 -14.27 4.81
C GLY A 177 6.42 -15.65 5.27
N ASP A 178 7.35 -16.52 5.70
CA ASP A 178 7.04 -17.87 6.17
C ASP A 178 6.24 -17.88 7.47
N SER A 179 6.59 -16.97 8.39
CA SER A 179 5.90 -16.80 9.66
C SER A 179 4.46 -16.33 9.44
N VAL A 180 4.26 -15.35 8.56
CA VAL A 180 2.94 -14.84 8.17
C VAL A 180 2.13 -15.90 7.44
N ALA A 181 2.73 -16.64 6.50
CA ALA A 181 2.05 -17.69 5.76
C ALA A 181 1.61 -18.83 6.68
N THR A 182 2.41 -19.17 7.69
CA THR A 182 2.05 -20.18 8.70
C THR A 182 0.88 -19.71 9.56
N LEU A 183 0.92 -18.48 10.05
CA LEU A 183 -0.20 -17.89 10.80
C LEU A 183 -1.47 -17.84 9.95
N ALA A 184 -1.38 -17.44 8.68
CA ALA A 184 -2.50 -17.41 7.76
C ALA A 184 -3.15 -18.80 7.59
N ARG A 185 -2.33 -19.85 7.40
CA ARG A 185 -2.82 -21.23 7.28
C ARG A 185 -3.55 -21.71 8.53
N LEU A 186 -3.07 -21.35 9.72
CA LEU A 186 -3.72 -21.70 10.99
C LEU A 186 -5.12 -21.08 11.13
N TYR A 187 -5.35 -19.91 10.50
CA TYR A 187 -6.65 -19.25 10.42
C TYR A 187 -7.46 -19.65 9.17
N GLY A 188 -7.06 -20.70 8.45
CA GLY A 188 -7.75 -21.17 7.24
C GLY A 188 -7.60 -20.27 6.01
N SER A 189 -6.67 -19.31 6.06
CA SER A 189 -6.41 -18.35 4.97
C SER A 189 -5.19 -18.79 4.13
N ARG A 190 -5.27 -18.61 2.81
CA ARG A 190 -4.14 -18.79 1.86
C ARG A 190 -3.41 -17.48 1.58
N TYR A 191 -3.32 -16.60 2.58
CA TYR A 191 -2.64 -15.32 2.40
C TYR A 191 -1.12 -15.52 2.31
N VAL A 192 -0.51 -14.88 1.31
CA VAL A 192 0.94 -14.84 1.11
C VAL A 192 1.37 -13.38 1.20
N LEU A 193 2.40 -13.11 2.01
CA LEU A 193 2.98 -11.78 2.10
C LEU A 193 3.63 -11.43 0.76
N GLN A 194 3.06 -10.45 0.06
CA GLN A 194 3.59 -9.99 -1.22
C GLN A 194 4.65 -8.90 -0.97
N GLY A 195 5.80 -9.04 -1.64
CA GLY A 195 6.83 -8.02 -1.65
C GLY A 195 6.44 -6.80 -2.50
N PRO A 196 7.24 -5.72 -2.44
CA PRO A 196 7.01 -4.53 -3.26
C PRO A 196 6.97 -4.89 -4.75
N SER A 197 6.00 -4.33 -5.46
CA SER A 197 5.86 -4.54 -6.91
C SER A 197 6.98 -3.81 -7.67
N ARG A 198 7.15 -4.15 -8.95
CA ARG A 198 8.12 -3.44 -9.81
C ARG A 198 7.83 -1.94 -9.91
N ASP A 199 6.54 -1.59 -9.89
CA ASP A 199 6.09 -0.20 -9.96
C ASP A 199 6.43 0.54 -8.67
N ASP A 200 6.27 -0.10 -7.50
CA ASP A 200 6.63 0.48 -6.19
C ASP A 200 8.13 0.82 -6.12
N ILE A 201 8.99 -0.03 -6.69
CA ILE A 201 10.42 0.22 -6.76
C ILE A 201 10.71 1.46 -7.62
N GLY A 202 10.04 1.58 -8.77
CA GLY A 202 10.17 2.75 -9.64
C GLY A 202 9.77 4.05 -8.94
N ILE A 203 8.64 4.02 -8.22
CA ILE A 203 8.16 5.15 -7.43
C ILE A 203 9.13 5.50 -6.31
N LEU A 204 9.65 4.50 -5.58
CA LEU A 204 10.58 4.69 -4.48
C LEU A 204 11.90 5.32 -4.95
N LEU A 205 12.48 4.79 -6.04
CA LEU A 205 13.71 5.33 -6.63
C LEU A 205 13.48 6.75 -7.17
N GLY A 206 12.36 6.99 -7.85
CA GLY A 206 11.99 8.30 -8.36
C GLY A 206 11.81 9.33 -7.23
N ALA A 207 11.07 8.97 -6.18
CA ALA A 207 10.87 9.82 -5.02
C ALA A 207 12.19 10.12 -4.29
N GLY A 208 13.04 9.10 -4.10
CA GLY A 208 14.37 9.26 -3.53
C GLY A 208 15.25 10.21 -4.34
N ALA A 209 15.29 10.03 -5.67
CA ALA A 209 16.02 10.91 -6.58
C ALA A 209 15.54 12.36 -6.51
N VAL A 210 14.21 12.57 -6.53
CA VAL A 210 13.61 13.91 -6.45
C VAL A 210 13.92 14.57 -5.10
N LEU A 211 13.76 13.86 -3.98
CA LEU A 211 14.09 14.39 -2.66
C LEU A 211 15.59 14.73 -2.56
N GLY A 212 16.46 13.85 -3.04
CA GLY A 212 17.91 14.09 -3.05
C GLY A 212 18.30 15.29 -3.91
N TRP A 213 17.71 15.41 -5.09
CA TRP A 213 17.90 16.55 -5.99
C TRP A 213 17.39 17.86 -5.37
N LEU A 214 16.19 17.86 -4.79
CA LEU A 214 15.60 19.04 -4.15
C LEU A 214 16.43 19.51 -2.96
N GLY A 215 16.87 18.59 -2.10
CA GLY A 215 17.71 18.91 -0.95
C GLY A 215 19.03 19.54 -1.38
N ALA A 216 19.66 18.96 -2.40
CA ALA A 216 20.86 19.49 -3.01
C ALA A 216 20.67 20.84 -3.67
N TRP A 217 19.59 21.01 -4.41
CA TRP A 217 19.29 22.25 -5.12
C TRP A 217 19.05 23.40 -4.16
N ILE A 218 18.21 23.20 -3.13
CA ILE A 218 17.92 24.21 -2.11
C ILE A 218 19.22 24.63 -1.39
N SER A 219 20.03 23.67 -0.97
CA SER A 219 21.27 23.98 -0.25
C SER A 219 22.31 24.66 -1.13
N ALA A 220 22.58 24.13 -2.32
CA ALA A 220 23.58 24.69 -3.20
C ALA A 220 23.18 26.09 -3.72
N ALA A 221 21.90 26.31 -4.04
CA ALA A 221 21.41 27.63 -4.44
C ALA A 221 21.57 28.68 -3.33
N ARG A 222 21.30 28.30 -2.08
CA ARG A 222 21.43 29.21 -0.92
C ARG A 222 22.89 29.51 -0.60
N HIS A 223 23.76 28.51 -0.59
CA HIS A 223 25.15 28.66 -0.16
C HIS A 223 26.08 29.23 -1.25
N LEU A 224 25.89 28.89 -2.53
CA LEU A 224 26.72 29.45 -3.61
C LEU A 224 26.52 30.96 -3.79
N ARG A 225 25.35 31.50 -3.46
CA ARG A 225 25.07 32.96 -3.45
C ARG A 225 25.91 33.71 -2.42
N SER A 226 26.33 33.05 -1.33
CA SER A 226 27.16 33.70 -0.31
C SER A 226 28.64 33.82 -0.70
N ILE A 227 29.05 33.15 -1.79
CA ILE A 227 30.44 33.12 -2.30
C ILE A 227 30.50 33.94 -3.59
N GLU A 228 29.86 35.11 -3.63
CA GLU A 228 30.04 36.07 -4.72
C GLU A 228 31.26 36.96 -4.38
N PRO A 229 32.28 37.02 -5.26
CA PRO A 229 33.41 37.91 -5.04
C PRO A 229 32.89 39.35 -5.03
N ARG A 230 33.23 40.09 -3.97
CA ARG A 230 32.98 41.54 -3.92
C ARG A 230 33.91 42.17 -4.96
N ALA A 231 33.33 42.81 -5.96
CA ALA A 231 34.03 43.71 -6.86
C ALA A 231 34.49 44.97 -6.12
#